data_AF-A0A2V8BYM7-F1
#
_entry.id   AF-A0A2V8BYM7-F1
#
_cell.length_a   1.000
_cell.length_b   1.000
_cell.length_c   1.000
_cell.angle_alpha   90.00
_cell.angle_beta   90.00
_cell.angle_gamma   90.00
#
_symmetry.space_group_name_H-M   'P 1'
#
loop_
_entity.id
_entity.type
_entity.pdbx_description
1 polymer ?
#
loop_
_entity_poly.entity_id
_entity_poly.type
_entity_poly.pdbx_seq_one_letter_code
_entity_poly.pdbx_strand_id
1 'polypeptide(L)'
;MARFGAEANDQEFEQILTYLAKHFSPIKINKATAKDLEATLDVPAKVAEAIVAYRLEKGEFKTVDELKKVPGLDSVTIETRKARVVF
;
A
#
# COMPACT_ATOMS: atom_id res chain seq x y z
N MET A 1 2.28 34.35 6.10
CA MET A 1 2.11 32.97 5.57
C MET A 1 2.81 32.05 6.55
N ALA A 2 2.22 31.12 7.32
CA ALA A 2 0.85 30.68 7.57
C ALA A 2 0.72 30.47 9.10
N ARG A 3 -0.42 30.83 9.71
CA ARG A 3 -0.64 30.83 11.18
C ARG A 3 -1.51 29.65 11.65
N PHE A 4 -1.45 28.50 10.96
CA PHE A 4 -2.30 27.33 11.22
C PHE A 4 -1.54 26.01 11.01
N GLY A 5 -0.33 25.88 11.56
CA GLY A 5 0.38 24.60 11.65
C GLY A 5 0.15 23.94 13.00
N ALA A 6 0.16 22.61 13.08
CA ALA A 6 0.24 21.91 14.35
C ALA A 6 1.64 22.09 14.96
N GLU A 7 1.72 22.45 16.24
CA GLU A 7 2.97 22.44 17.01
C GLU A 7 3.25 21.01 17.46
N ALA A 8 4.41 20.47 17.11
CA ALA A 8 4.87 19.13 17.47
C ALA A 8 6.40 19.14 17.59
N ASN A 9 6.96 18.24 18.40
CA ASN A 9 8.41 18.02 18.45
C ASN A 9 8.87 17.05 17.34
N ASP A 10 10.19 16.91 17.14
CA ASP A 10 10.74 16.06 16.08
C ASP A 10 10.23 14.61 16.15
N GLN A 11 10.08 14.04 17.35
CA GLN A 11 9.58 12.66 17.52
C GLN A 11 8.10 12.55 17.17
N GLU A 12 7.29 13.53 17.56
CA GLU A 12 5.87 13.60 17.21
C GLU A 12 5.68 13.80 15.70
N PHE A 13 6.51 14.64 15.07
CA PHE A 13 6.52 14.81 13.62
C PHE A 13 6.86 13.51 12.90
N GLU A 14 7.88 12.76 13.34
CA GLU A 14 8.23 11.46 12.76
C GLU A 14 7.09 10.44 12.89
N GLN A 15 6.38 10.43 14.03
CA GLN A 15 5.21 9.56 14.22
C GLN A 15 4.07 9.93 13.27
N ILE A 16 3.77 11.23 13.11
CA ILE A 16 2.75 11.73 12.19
C ILE A 16 3.12 11.38 10.74
N LEU A 17 4.36 11.65 10.35
CA LEU A 17 4.86 11.33 9.01
C LEU A 17 4.81 9.84 8.73
N THR A 18 5.22 9.00 9.70
CA THR A 18 5.15 7.54 9.58
C THR A 18 3.70 7.07 9.43
N TYR A 19 2.78 7.61 10.22
CA TYR A 19 1.36 7.29 10.14
C TYR A 19 0.78 7.69 8.77
N LEU A 20 1.06 8.91 8.31
CA LEU A 20 0.61 9.40 7.01
C LEU A 20 1.20 8.56 5.87
N ALA A 21 2.49 8.25 5.94
CA ALA A 21 3.16 7.43 4.95
C ALA A 21 2.55 6.03 4.88
N LYS A 22 2.21 5.41 6.01
CA LYS A 22 1.59 4.09 6.06
C LYS A 22 0.14 4.09 5.54
N HIS A 23 -0.66 5.09 5.94
CA HIS A 23 -2.11 5.09 5.71
C HIS A 23 -2.57 5.88 4.48
N PHE A 24 -1.75 6.80 3.96
CA PHE A 24 -2.14 7.70 2.87
C PHE A 24 -1.17 7.70 1.69
N SER A 25 0.01 7.07 1.78
CA SER A 25 0.88 6.95 0.60
C SER A 25 0.23 6.13 -0.51
N PRO A 26 0.55 6.45 -1.79
CA PRO A 26 0.21 5.63 -2.93
C PRO A 26 0.85 4.23 -2.82
N ILE A 27 0.06 3.21 -3.12
CA ILE A 27 0.47 1.81 -3.12
C ILE A 27 0.95 1.46 -4.52
N LYS A 28 2.27 1.49 -4.75
CA LYS A 28 2.89 1.20 -6.04
C LYS A 28 2.93 -0.29 -6.31
N ILE A 29 1.84 -0.85 -6.84
CA ILE A 29 1.64 -2.31 -6.86
C ILE A 29 2.65 -3.07 -7.72
N ASN A 30 3.18 -2.44 -8.78
CA ASN A 30 4.17 -3.05 -9.66
C ASN A 30 5.63 -2.86 -9.20
N LYS A 31 5.89 -1.95 -8.24
CA LYS A 31 7.24 -1.58 -7.80
C LYS A 31 7.53 -1.83 -6.33
N ALA A 32 6.51 -1.82 -5.47
CA ALA A 32 6.65 -2.03 -4.03
C ALA A 32 7.18 -3.43 -3.71
N THR A 33 7.95 -3.55 -2.63
CA THR A 33 8.40 -4.85 -2.12
C THR A 33 7.26 -5.59 -1.43
N ALA A 34 7.40 -6.90 -1.19
CA ALA A 34 6.39 -7.66 -0.44
C ALA A 34 6.18 -7.06 0.96
N LYS A 35 7.25 -6.63 1.63
CA LYS A 35 7.16 -5.99 2.96
C LYS A 35 6.40 -4.65 2.92
N ASP A 36 6.62 -3.85 1.89
CA ASP A 36 5.88 -2.60 1.71
C ASP A 36 4.39 -2.86 1.44
N LEU A 37 4.08 -3.86 0.61
CA LEU A 37 2.71 -4.27 0.31
C LEU A 37 2.00 -4.83 1.54
N GLU A 38 2.69 -5.63 2.36
CA GLU A 38 2.19 -6.11 3.65
C GLU A 38 1.75 -4.92 4.53
N ALA A 39 2.62 -3.93 4.70
CA ALA A 39 2.36 -2.77 5.57
C ALA A 39 1.29 -1.81 5.01
N THR A 40 1.24 -1.61 3.69
CA THR A 40 0.35 -0.63 3.05
C THR A 40 -1.03 -1.18 2.71
N LEU A 41 -1.11 -2.47 2.32
CA LEU A 41 -2.37 -3.18 2.10
C LEU A 41 -2.93 -3.80 3.37
N ASP A 42 -2.14 -3.89 4.44
CA ASP A 42 -2.51 -4.54 5.71
C ASP A 42 -2.96 -5.99 5.46
N VAL A 43 -2.15 -6.71 4.69
CA VAL A 43 -2.37 -8.10 4.30
C VAL A 43 -1.30 -8.99 4.93
N PRO A 44 -1.54 -10.29 5.13
CA PRO A 44 -0.52 -11.20 5.58
C PRO A 44 0.68 -11.24 4.61
N ALA A 45 1.90 -11.43 5.13
CA ALA A 45 3.13 -11.53 4.33
C ALA A 45 3.00 -12.48 3.13
N LYS A 46 2.35 -13.65 3.32
CA LYS A 46 2.10 -14.62 2.24
C LYS A 46 1.29 -14.06 1.06
N VAL A 47 0.35 -13.17 1.34
CA VAL A 47 -0.48 -12.52 0.31
C VAL A 47 0.34 -11.47 -0.42
N ALA A 48 1.13 -10.68 0.30
CA ALA A 48 2.03 -9.70 -0.31
C ALA A 48 3.09 -10.37 -1.21
N GLU A 49 3.65 -11.49 -0.77
CA GLU A 49 4.52 -12.34 -1.59
C GLU A 49 3.81 -12.87 -2.83
N ALA A 50 2.55 -13.32 -2.70
CA ALA A 50 1.76 -13.78 -3.83
C ALA A 50 1.52 -12.67 -4.87
N ILE A 51 1.34 -11.41 -4.44
CA ILE A 51 1.22 -10.26 -5.37
C ILE A 51 2.52 -10.09 -6.16
N VAL A 52 3.67 -10.12 -5.47
CA VAL A 52 4.98 -9.97 -6.12
C VAL A 52 5.27 -11.13 -7.07
N ALA A 53 4.99 -12.37 -6.65
CA ALA A 53 5.13 -13.56 -7.49
C ALA A 53 4.22 -13.47 -8.73
N TYR A 54 2.96 -13.05 -8.55
CA TYR A 54 2.01 -12.90 -9.65
C TYR A 54 2.51 -11.92 -10.71
N ARG A 55 3.02 -10.74 -10.32
CA ARG A 55 3.55 -9.78 -11.31
C ARG A 55 4.84 -10.25 -11.99
N LEU A 56 5.63 -11.09 -11.31
CA LEU A 56 6.84 -11.68 -11.91
C LEU A 56 6.50 -12.77 -12.94
N GLU A 57 5.46 -13.56 -12.69
CA GLU A 57 5.05 -14.66 -13.57
C GLU A 57 4.09 -14.24 -14.70
N LYS A 58 3.15 -13.35 -14.40
CA LYS A 58 2.06 -12.94 -15.31
C LYS A 58 2.30 -11.58 -15.96
N GLY A 59 3.26 -10.81 -15.45
CA GLY A 59 3.53 -9.44 -15.85
C GLY A 59 2.85 -8.40 -14.95
N GLU A 60 3.16 -7.13 -15.20
CA GLU A 60 2.65 -6.01 -14.40
C GLU A 60 1.12 -5.94 -14.38
N PHE A 61 0.57 -5.60 -13.21
CA PHE A 61 -0.85 -5.32 -13.05
C PHE A 61 -1.20 -4.03 -13.79
N LYS A 62 -2.32 -4.04 -14.50
CA LYS A 62 -2.87 -2.87 -15.20
C LYS A 62 -4.16 -2.36 -14.57
N THR A 63 -4.85 -3.23 -13.84
CA THR A 63 -6.16 -2.94 -13.26
C THR A 63 -6.28 -3.55 -11.88
N VAL A 64 -7.19 -2.97 -11.08
CA VAL A 64 -7.47 -3.45 -9.73
C VAL A 64 -8.11 -4.84 -9.76
N ASP A 65 -8.84 -5.17 -10.83
CA ASP A 65 -9.48 -6.47 -11.01
C ASP A 65 -8.47 -7.61 -11.24
N GLU A 66 -7.28 -7.31 -11.77
CA GLU A 66 -6.20 -8.30 -11.86
C GLU A 66 -5.65 -8.64 -10.48
N LEU A 67 -5.65 -7.70 -9.54
CA LEU A 67 -5.24 -7.97 -8.15
C LEU A 67 -6.18 -8.95 -7.46
N LYS A 68 -7.48 -8.91 -7.77
CA LYS A 68 -8.46 -9.87 -7.25
C LYS A 68 -8.20 -11.32 -7.69
N LYS A 69 -7.33 -11.53 -8.68
CA LYS A 69 -6.91 -12.87 -9.13
C LYS A 69 -5.75 -13.44 -8.31
N VAL A 70 -5.14 -12.63 -7.44
CA VAL A 70 -4.03 -13.08 -6.59
C VAL A 70 -4.57 -14.03 -5.50
N PRO A 71 -4.02 -15.24 -5.37
CA PRO A 71 -4.46 -16.20 -4.35
C PRO A 71 -4.33 -15.63 -2.93
N GLY A 72 -5.40 -15.74 -2.15
CA GLY A 72 -5.43 -15.30 -0.76
C GLY A 72 -5.59 -13.78 -0.55
N LEU A 73 -5.76 -13.00 -1.62
CA LEU A 73 -6.05 -11.58 -1.50
C LEU A 73 -7.56 -11.33 -1.40
N ASP A 74 -8.00 -10.84 -0.25
CA ASP A 74 -9.39 -10.48 -0.04
C ASP A 74 -9.80 -9.29 -0.92
N SER A 75 -10.86 -9.49 -1.70
CA SER A 75 -11.41 -8.46 -2.59
C SER A 75 -11.83 -7.19 -1.84
N VAL A 76 -12.35 -7.35 -0.62
CA VAL A 76 -12.75 -6.24 0.27
C VAL A 76 -11.54 -5.35 0.62
N THR A 77 -10.39 -5.95 0.91
CA THR A 77 -9.15 -5.25 1.26
C THR A 77 -8.66 -4.37 0.12
N ILE A 78 -8.71 -4.91 -1.11
CA ILE A 78 -8.36 -4.19 -2.32
C ILE A 78 -9.36 -3.08 -2.64
N GLU A 79 -10.66 -3.35 -2.54
CA GLU A 79 -11.70 -2.34 -2.79
C GLU A 79 -11.59 -1.15 -1.84
N THR A 80 -11.26 -1.41 -0.56
CA THR A 80 -11.09 -0.37 0.46
C THR A 80 -9.89 0.55 0.14
N ARG A 81 -8.86 -0.01 -0.50
CA ARG A 81 -7.59 0.69 -0.76
C ARG A 81 -7.41 1.09 -2.23
N LYS A 82 -8.37 0.79 -3.10
CA LYS A 82 -8.27 1.01 -4.56
C LYS A 82 -7.91 2.44 -4.94
N ALA A 83 -8.41 3.43 -4.19
CA ALA A 83 -8.13 4.84 -4.42
C ALA A 83 -6.66 5.22 -4.22
N ARG A 84 -5.90 4.40 -3.48
CA ARG A 84 -4.47 4.57 -3.23
C ARG A 84 -3.59 3.72 -4.15
N VAL A 85 -4.16 2.74 -4.85
CA VAL A 85 -3.40 1.83 -5.71
C VAL A 85 -2.96 2.57 -6.98
N VAL A 86 -1.67 2.51 -7.26
CA VAL A 86 -1.08 3.04 -8.49
C VAL A 86 -0.25 1.94 -9.18
N PHE A 87 -0.43 1.84 -10.49
CA PHE A 87 0.24 0.84 -11.34
C PHE A 87 1.58 1.36 -11.84
#